data_AF-E2GJ83-F1
#
_entry.id   AF-E2GJ83-F1
#
_cell.length_a   1.000
_cell.length_b   1.000
_cell.length_c   1.000
_cell.angle_alpha   90.00
_cell.angle_beta   90.00
_cell.angle_gamma   90.00
#
_symmetry.space_group_name_H-M   'P 1'
#
loop_
_entity.id
_entity.type
_entity.pdbx_description
1 polymer ?
#
loop_
_entity_poly.entity_id
_entity_poly.type
_entity_poly.pdbx_seq_one_letter_code
_entity_poly.pdbx_strand_id
1 'polypeptide(L)'
;GGWKGIEASDMQLRPDASTAFVDPFYDDVTVVITCDVIDPADGQGYDRDPRSIARRAEAYLKSSGIGDTAYFGPEPEFFVFDGVEFETDMHKTRYEITSESGAWASGLHMDGQNTGHRPAVKGGYAPVAPIDCGQDLRSAMVNILEG
;
A
#
# COMPACT_ATOMS: atom_id res chain seq x y z
N GLY A 1 -20.61 8.12 2.29
CA GLY A 1 -20.27 7.48 3.57
C GLY A 1 -20.08 5.99 3.33
N GLY A 2 -19.02 5.40 3.89
CA GLY A 2 -18.70 3.98 3.70
C GLY A 2 -19.01 3.07 4.90
N TRP A 3 -19.14 3.64 6.10
CA TRP A 3 -19.29 2.91 7.38
C TRP A 3 -20.64 3.23 8.04
N LYS A 4 -20.86 2.81 9.30
CA LYS A 4 -22.07 3.16 10.06
C LYS A 4 -22.23 4.68 10.19
N GLY A 5 -23.49 5.12 10.26
CA GLY A 5 -23.81 6.52 10.55
C GLY A 5 -23.52 6.87 12.00
N ILE A 6 -23.57 8.17 12.32
CA ILE A 6 -23.25 8.69 13.65
C ILE A 6 -24.22 8.15 14.70
N GLU A 7 -25.46 7.86 14.31
CA GLU A 7 -26.51 7.29 15.15
C GLU A 7 -26.20 5.89 15.70
N ALA A 8 -25.25 5.18 15.08
CA ALA A 8 -24.81 3.84 15.48
C ALA A 8 -23.29 3.72 15.33
N SER A 9 -22.54 4.72 15.78
CA SER A 9 -21.10 4.85 15.54
C SER A 9 -20.23 3.86 16.32
N ASP A 10 -20.72 3.34 17.45
CA ASP A 10 -19.96 2.41 18.28
C ASP A 10 -19.75 1.06 17.57
N MET A 11 -18.49 0.67 17.44
CA MET A 11 -18.05 -0.59 16.84
C MET A 11 -16.97 -1.23 17.72
N GLN A 12 -16.84 -2.55 17.67
CA GLN A 12 -15.79 -3.27 18.40
C GLN A 12 -14.70 -3.74 17.43
N LEU A 13 -13.44 -3.56 17.80
CA LEU A 13 -12.30 -4.19 17.13
C LEU A 13 -11.95 -5.49 17.83
N ARG A 14 -11.92 -6.60 17.08
CA ARG A 14 -11.49 -7.91 17.56
C ARG A 14 -10.11 -8.24 16.99
N PRO A 15 -9.03 -8.22 17.80
CA PRO A 15 -7.68 -8.48 17.32
C PRO A 15 -7.49 -9.92 16.86
N ASP A 16 -6.75 -10.10 15.77
CA ASP A 16 -6.26 -11.39 15.30
C ASP A 16 -4.76 -11.52 15.58
N ALA A 17 -4.42 -12.25 16.65
CA ALA A 17 -3.04 -12.44 17.11
C ALA A 17 -2.14 -13.11 16.07
N SER A 18 -2.68 -13.82 15.08
CA SER A 18 -1.89 -14.44 14.00
C SER A 18 -1.29 -13.41 13.03
N THR A 19 -1.78 -12.17 13.05
CA THR A 19 -1.33 -11.08 12.18
C THR A 19 -0.29 -10.17 12.82
N ALA A 20 0.15 -10.49 14.05
CA ALA A 20 1.01 -9.61 14.82
C ALA A 20 2.45 -9.58 14.28
N PHE A 21 3.02 -8.40 14.11
CA PHE A 21 4.44 -8.18 13.80
C PHE A 21 4.96 -6.90 14.47
N VAL A 22 6.29 -6.80 14.65
CA VAL A 22 6.93 -5.60 15.21
C VAL A 22 7.11 -4.58 14.09
N ASP A 23 6.66 -3.34 14.31
CA ASP A 23 6.85 -2.27 13.34
C ASP A 23 8.35 -1.91 13.21
N PRO A 24 8.92 -1.91 11.99
CA PRO A 24 10.35 -1.67 11.79
C PRO A 24 10.71 -0.17 11.69
N PHE A 25 9.74 0.74 11.79
CA PHE A 25 9.91 2.18 11.53
C PHE A 25 9.74 3.04 12.78
N TYR A 26 8.93 2.64 13.75
CA TYR A 26 8.76 3.40 14.99
C TYR A 26 10.02 3.38 15.87
N ASP A 27 10.35 4.54 16.46
CA ASP A 27 11.47 4.68 17.41
C ASP A 27 11.29 3.82 18.66
N ASP A 28 10.05 3.75 19.18
CA ASP A 28 9.68 2.90 20.30
C ASP A 28 9.10 1.56 19.82
N VAL A 29 9.47 0.45 20.48
CA VAL A 29 9.01 -0.90 20.14
C VAL A 29 7.47 -0.96 20.11
N THR A 30 6.94 -1.15 18.91
CA THR A 30 5.50 -1.13 18.63
C THR A 30 5.11 -2.40 17.90
N VAL A 31 3.98 -3.02 18.30
CA VAL A 31 3.43 -4.21 17.63
C VAL A 31 2.18 -3.81 16.85
N VAL A 32 2.16 -4.15 15.57
CA VAL A 32 1.00 -4.00 14.69
C VAL A 32 0.16 -5.27 14.77
N ILE A 33 -1.15 -5.14 14.99
CA ILE A 33 -2.11 -6.26 15.00
C ILE A 33 -3.33 -5.87 14.16
N THR A 34 -3.69 -6.72 13.20
CA THR A 34 -4.89 -6.54 12.39
C THR A 34 -6.12 -6.98 13.18
N CYS A 35 -7.23 -6.25 13.04
CA CYS A 35 -8.49 -6.53 13.71
C CYS A 35 -9.61 -6.77 12.71
N ASP A 36 -10.57 -7.63 13.06
CA ASP A 36 -11.89 -7.68 12.42
C ASP A 36 -12.79 -6.63 13.09
N VAL A 37 -13.70 -6.03 12.32
CA VAL A 37 -14.70 -5.10 12.88
C VAL A 37 -15.96 -5.88 13.22
N ILE A 38 -16.43 -5.73 14.45
CA ILE A 38 -17.59 -6.45 14.99
C ILE A 38 -18.70 -5.46 15.31
N ASP A 39 -19.92 -5.79 14.89
CA ASP A 39 -21.13 -5.06 15.29
C ASP A 39 -21.48 -5.43 16.75
N PRO A 40 -21.49 -4.48 17.69
CA PRO A 40 -21.76 -4.79 19.09
C PRO A 40 -23.23 -5.21 19.33
N ALA A 41 -24.14 -4.90 18.41
CA ALA A 41 -25.56 -5.21 18.57
C ALA A 41 -25.85 -6.72 18.48
N ASP A 42 -25.12 -7.43 17.61
CA ASP A 42 -25.32 -8.87 17.35
C ASP A 42 -24.05 -9.72 17.51
N GLY A 43 -22.89 -9.08 17.72
CA GLY A 43 -21.59 -9.73 17.88
C GLY A 43 -20.99 -10.31 16.59
N GLN A 44 -21.58 -10.01 15.43
CA GLN A 44 -21.17 -10.53 14.12
C GLN A 44 -20.13 -9.64 13.44
N GLY A 45 -19.39 -10.23 12.50
CA GLY A 45 -18.45 -9.50 11.65
C GLY A 45 -19.19 -8.50 10.76
N TYR A 46 -18.78 -7.23 10.82
CA TYR A 46 -19.46 -6.13 10.16
C TYR A 46 -19.51 -6.32 8.64
N ASP A 47 -20.66 -6.09 8.03
CA ASP A 47 -20.87 -6.39 6.60
C ASP A 47 -20.09 -5.50 5.64
N ARG A 48 -19.54 -4.39 6.11
CA ARG A 48 -18.69 -3.49 5.30
C ARG A 48 -17.22 -3.54 5.68
N ASP A 49 -16.84 -4.41 6.62
CA ASP A 49 -15.44 -4.72 6.87
C ASP A 49 -14.93 -5.68 5.78
N PRO A 50 -13.95 -5.27 4.96
CA PRO A 50 -13.38 -6.12 3.91
C PRO A 50 -12.83 -7.45 4.44
N ARG A 51 -12.27 -7.47 5.66
CA ARG A 51 -11.69 -8.69 6.25
C ARG A 51 -12.78 -9.68 6.65
N SER A 52 -13.86 -9.19 7.27
CA SER A 52 -15.06 -9.99 7.53
C SER A 52 -15.66 -10.56 6.25
N ILE A 53 -15.70 -9.79 5.15
CA ILE A 53 -16.12 -10.28 3.82
C ILE A 53 -15.20 -11.39 3.31
N ALA A 54 -13.87 -11.21 3.38
CA ALA A 54 -12.90 -12.20 2.95
C ALA A 54 -13.04 -13.52 3.72
N ARG A 55 -13.18 -13.48 5.05
CA ARG A 55 -13.43 -14.68 5.87
C ARG A 55 -14.72 -15.39 5.49
N ARG A 56 -15.81 -14.65 5.20
CA ARG A 56 -17.06 -15.24 4.71
C ARG A 56 -16.89 -15.90 3.35
N ALA A 57 -16.06 -15.34 2.46
CA ALA A 57 -15.75 -15.95 1.17
C ALA A 57 -14.99 -17.28 1.34
N GLU A 58 -14.00 -17.34 2.24
CA GLU A 58 -13.30 -18.60 2.58
C GLU A 58 -14.24 -19.65 3.18
N ALA A 59 -15.12 -19.24 4.10
CA ALA A 59 -16.12 -20.13 4.69
C ALA A 59 -17.12 -20.64 3.65
N TYR A 60 -17.51 -19.79 2.70
CA TYR A 60 -18.39 -20.14 1.60
C TYR A 60 -17.74 -21.15 0.64
N LEU A 61 -16.46 -20.99 0.29
CA LEU A 61 -15.73 -21.96 -0.52
C LEU A 61 -15.79 -23.35 0.12
N LYS A 62 -15.48 -23.44 1.43
CA LYS A 62 -15.53 -24.69 2.19
C LYS A 62 -16.94 -25.28 2.23
N SER A 63 -17.96 -24.47 2.51
CA SER A 63 -19.35 -24.95 2.62
C SER A 63 -19.95 -25.37 1.28
N SER A 64 -19.47 -24.81 0.17
CA SER A 64 -19.89 -25.20 -1.18
C SER A 64 -19.42 -26.61 -1.58
N GLY A 65 -18.40 -27.15 -0.90
CA GLY A 65 -17.77 -28.43 -1.24
C GLY A 65 -16.92 -28.42 -2.50
N ILE A 66 -16.71 -27.26 -3.13
CA ILE A 66 -15.89 -27.11 -4.35
C ILE A 66 -14.39 -27.18 -4.04
N GLY A 67 -13.99 -26.71 -2.87
CA GLY A 67 -12.60 -26.69 -2.42
C GLY A 67 -12.49 -26.33 -0.95
N ASP A 68 -11.28 -26.43 -0.42
CA ASP A 68 -10.94 -26.15 0.97
C ASP A 68 -10.19 -24.82 1.13
N THR A 69 -9.30 -24.51 0.19
CA THR A 69 -8.40 -23.34 0.24
C THR A 69 -8.26 -22.71 -1.15
N ALA A 70 -8.30 -21.37 -1.20
CA ALA A 70 -7.95 -20.60 -2.40
C ALA A 70 -6.66 -19.81 -2.14
N TYR A 71 -5.63 -20.03 -2.97
CA TYR A 71 -4.36 -19.33 -2.89
C TYR A 71 -4.34 -18.10 -3.82
N PHE A 72 -3.85 -16.97 -3.31
CA PHE A 72 -3.74 -15.71 -4.06
C PHE A 72 -2.28 -15.24 -4.07
N GLY A 73 -1.74 -14.91 -5.25
CA GLY A 73 -0.41 -14.35 -5.43
C GLY A 73 -0.47 -12.99 -6.14
N PRO A 74 -0.62 -11.88 -5.39
CA PRO A 74 -0.67 -10.54 -5.98
C PRO A 74 0.74 -10.03 -6.32
N GLU A 75 0.85 -9.33 -7.45
CA GLU A 75 2.08 -8.63 -7.87
C GLU A 75 1.80 -7.12 -8.01
N PRO A 76 1.76 -6.37 -6.89
CA PRO A 76 1.47 -4.94 -6.95
C PRO A 76 2.66 -4.15 -7.47
N GLU A 77 2.52 -3.57 -8.67
CA GLU A 77 3.45 -2.57 -9.17
C GLU A 77 3.34 -1.26 -8.38
N PHE A 78 4.47 -0.57 -8.21
CA PHE A 78 4.53 0.71 -7.49
C PHE A 78 5.54 1.67 -8.13
N PHE A 79 5.42 2.94 -7.76
CA PHE A 79 6.34 4.01 -8.15
C PHE A 79 6.97 4.64 -6.92
N VAL A 80 8.23 5.06 -7.06
CA VAL A 80 8.94 5.88 -6.06
C VAL A 80 9.20 7.23 -6.71
N PHE A 81 8.73 8.29 -6.07
CA PHE A 81 8.86 9.68 -6.53
C PHE A 81 9.56 10.52 -5.47
N ASP A 82 10.16 11.62 -5.91
CA ASP A 82 10.86 12.56 -5.01
C ASP A 82 9.91 13.65 -4.49
N GLY A 83 8.80 13.89 -5.19
CA GLY A 83 7.78 14.84 -4.75
C GLY A 83 6.45 14.69 -5.48
N VAL A 84 5.40 15.14 -4.78
CA VAL A 84 4.04 15.22 -5.32
C VAL A 84 3.41 16.55 -4.88
N GLU A 85 2.88 17.30 -5.82
CA GLU A 85 2.11 18.52 -5.59
C GLU A 85 0.74 18.39 -6.25
N PHE A 86 -0.31 18.92 -5.62
CA PHE A 86 -1.64 18.97 -6.23
C PHE A 86 -2.45 20.16 -5.70
N GLU A 87 -3.43 20.60 -6.47
CA GLU A 87 -4.34 21.69 -6.12
C GLU A 87 -5.71 21.43 -6.74
N THR A 88 -6.75 21.68 -5.97
CA THR A 88 -8.14 21.68 -6.45
C THR A 88 -8.85 22.87 -5.83
N ASP A 89 -9.12 23.89 -6.63
CA ASP A 89 -9.81 25.13 -6.30
C ASP A 89 -10.93 25.38 -7.33
N MET A 90 -11.90 26.25 -7.01
CA MET A 90 -13.05 26.58 -7.86
C MET A 90 -12.68 26.97 -9.29
N HIS A 91 -11.48 27.51 -9.49
CA HIS A 91 -11.00 28.02 -10.77
C HIS A 91 -9.75 27.29 -11.30
N LYS A 92 -9.24 26.28 -10.58
CA LYS A 92 -7.96 25.64 -10.90
C LYS A 92 -7.91 24.19 -10.43
N THR A 93 -7.32 23.34 -11.25
CA THR A 93 -6.94 21.98 -10.84
C THR A 93 -5.58 21.67 -11.42
N ARG A 94 -4.63 21.22 -10.60
CA ARG A 94 -3.30 20.77 -11.04
C ARG A 94 -2.81 19.59 -10.21
N TYR A 95 -1.90 18.84 -10.81
CA TYR A 95 -1.01 17.93 -10.08
C TYR A 95 0.37 17.96 -10.77
N GLU A 96 1.41 17.68 -10.01
CA GLU A 96 2.78 17.61 -10.48
C GLU A 96 3.50 16.51 -9.70
N ILE A 97 4.25 15.68 -10.43
CA ILE A 97 5.08 14.62 -9.87
C ILE A 97 6.52 14.96 -10.24
N THR A 98 7.40 14.97 -9.25
CA THR A 98 8.83 15.17 -9.47
C THR A 98 9.57 13.87 -9.23
N SER A 99 10.49 13.57 -10.15
CA SER A 99 11.44 12.48 -10.00
C SER A 99 12.73 12.81 -10.75
N GLU A 100 13.88 12.66 -10.10
CA GLU A 100 15.21 12.80 -10.72
C GLU A 100 15.42 11.80 -11.87
N SER A 101 14.88 10.59 -11.70
CA SER A 101 14.92 9.52 -12.70
C SER A 101 13.88 9.68 -13.81
N GLY A 102 12.96 10.66 -13.69
CA GLY A 102 11.91 10.90 -14.66
C GLY A 102 12.46 11.38 -16.01
N ALA A 103 11.90 10.90 -17.12
CA ALA A 103 12.35 11.29 -18.45
C ALA A 103 12.28 12.82 -18.69
N TRP A 104 11.32 13.49 -18.03
CA TRP A 104 11.14 14.95 -18.06
C TRP A 104 12.22 15.73 -17.30
N ALA A 105 13.00 15.07 -16.43
CA ALA A 105 14.02 15.72 -15.61
C ALA A 105 15.30 16.11 -16.37
N SER A 106 15.40 15.73 -17.65
CA SER A 106 16.63 15.94 -18.44
C SER A 106 17.07 17.39 -18.57
N GLY A 107 16.12 18.34 -18.51
CA GLY A 107 16.40 19.78 -18.58
C GLY A 107 16.36 20.48 -17.23
N LEU A 108 16.12 19.76 -16.12
CA LEU A 108 16.00 20.37 -14.80
C LEU A 108 17.37 20.78 -14.24
N HIS A 109 17.39 21.95 -13.60
CA HIS A 109 18.47 22.36 -12.73
C HIS A 109 18.25 21.70 -11.37
N MET A 110 19.24 20.94 -10.90
CA MET A 110 19.18 20.17 -9.66
C MET A 110 20.32 20.66 -8.78
N ASP A 111 20.12 20.70 -7.45
CA ASP A 111 21.16 21.12 -6.50
C ASP A 111 22.35 20.15 -6.59
N GLY A 112 23.34 20.48 -7.43
CA GLY A 112 24.44 19.59 -7.83
C GLY A 112 24.63 19.52 -9.35
N GLN A 113 24.91 18.31 -9.86
CA GLN A 113 25.06 18.03 -11.30
C GLN A 113 23.91 17.16 -11.79
N ASN A 114 23.31 17.52 -12.93
CA ASN A 114 22.37 16.67 -13.65
C ASN A 114 23.16 15.51 -14.30
N THR A 115 23.09 14.31 -13.73
CA THR A 115 23.95 13.16 -14.11
C THR A 115 23.69 12.63 -15.52
N GLY A 116 22.53 12.93 -16.11
CA GLY A 116 22.13 12.47 -17.44
C GLY A 116 21.66 11.01 -17.52
N HIS A 117 21.94 10.18 -16.51
CA HIS A 117 21.63 8.74 -16.51
C HIS A 117 20.21 8.49 -16.03
N ARG A 118 19.27 8.35 -16.97
CA ARG A 118 17.87 8.05 -16.66
C ARG A 118 17.19 7.25 -17.78
N PRO A 119 16.18 6.44 -17.47
CA PRO A 119 15.43 5.72 -18.48
C PRO A 119 14.62 6.70 -19.35
N ALA A 120 14.46 6.36 -20.63
CA ALA A 120 13.45 6.99 -21.47
C ALA A 120 12.04 6.53 -21.06
N VAL A 121 11.00 7.13 -21.64
CA VAL A 121 9.62 6.67 -21.46
C VAL A 121 9.53 5.18 -21.83
N LYS A 122 9.02 4.35 -20.89
CA LYS A 122 8.97 2.87 -20.99
C LYS A 122 10.35 2.18 -21.06
N GLY A 123 11.43 2.87 -20.71
CA GLY A 123 12.80 2.35 -20.72
C GLY A 123 13.31 1.81 -19.38
N GLY A 124 12.46 1.76 -18.34
CA GLY A 124 12.86 1.38 -16.98
C GLY A 124 12.88 -0.13 -16.70
N TYR A 125 12.62 -0.98 -17.69
CA TYR A 125 12.60 -2.43 -17.49
C TYR A 125 14.02 -3.00 -17.42
N ALA A 126 14.47 -3.26 -16.20
CA ALA A 126 15.75 -3.89 -15.86
C ALA A 126 17.03 -3.29 -16.50
N PRO A 127 17.20 -1.95 -16.62
CA PRO A 127 18.52 -1.39 -16.84
C PRO A 127 19.40 -1.59 -15.60
N VAL A 128 20.72 -1.51 -15.76
CA VAL A 128 21.66 -1.54 -14.63
C VAL A 128 21.98 -0.12 -14.16
N ALA A 129 22.56 -0.01 -12.97
CA ALA A 129 23.15 1.24 -12.49
C ALA A 129 24.15 1.82 -13.51
N PRO A 130 24.22 3.14 -13.69
CA PRO A 130 23.55 4.19 -12.91
C PRO A 130 22.15 4.58 -13.40
N ILE A 131 21.60 3.95 -14.45
CA ILE A 131 20.25 4.26 -14.96
C ILE A 131 19.18 3.77 -13.95
N ASP A 132 19.41 2.61 -13.36
CA ASP A 132 18.63 2.16 -12.21
C ASP A 132 19.17 2.77 -10.91
N CYS A 133 18.46 3.79 -10.42
CA CYS A 133 18.77 4.46 -9.15
C CYS A 133 18.04 3.84 -7.94
N GLY A 134 17.23 2.79 -8.14
CA GLY A 134 16.38 2.20 -7.10
C GLY A 134 16.92 0.90 -6.50
N GLN A 135 18.08 0.42 -6.94
CA GLN A 135 18.61 -0.89 -6.55
C GLN A 135 18.74 -1.09 -5.03
N ASP A 136 19.37 -0.14 -4.33
CA ASP A 136 19.58 -0.23 -2.88
C ASP A 136 18.25 -0.09 -2.12
N LEU A 137 17.38 0.82 -2.57
CA LEU A 137 16.06 1.02 -1.98
C LEU A 137 15.19 -0.24 -2.10
N ARG A 138 15.13 -0.85 -3.29
CA ARG A 138 14.38 -2.11 -3.48
C ARG A 138 14.95 -3.25 -2.65
N SER A 139 16.27 -3.32 -2.50
CA SER A 139 16.91 -4.32 -1.63
C SER A 139 16.53 -4.11 -0.17
N ALA A 140 16.52 -2.86 0.31
CA ALA A 140 16.06 -2.53 1.66
C ALA A 140 14.58 -2.86 1.88
N MET A 141 13.70 -2.58 0.90
CA MET A 141 12.29 -2.96 0.94
C MET A 141 12.12 -4.47 1.11
N VAL A 142 12.84 -5.28 0.33
CA VAL A 142 12.79 -6.75 0.44
C VAL A 142 13.27 -7.22 1.82
N ASN A 143 14.38 -6.69 2.32
CA ASN A 143 14.89 -7.05 3.64
C ASN A 143 13.88 -6.76 4.78
N ILE A 144 13.11 -5.67 4.65
CA ILE A 144 12.05 -5.32 5.61
C ILE A 144 10.82 -6.24 5.46
N LEU A 145 10.50 -6.67 4.23
CA LEU A 145 9.37 -7.57 3.97
C LEU A 145 9.63 -9.02 4.42
N GLU A 146 10.88 -9.45 4.40
CA GLU A 146 11.29 -10.80 4.84
C GLU A 146 11.43 -10.94 6.37
N GLY A 147 11.70 -9.83 7.07
CA GLY A 147 11.91 -9.78 8.52
C GLY A 147 10.60 -9.67 9.30
#